data_AF-A0A0N1N4N5-F1
#
_entry.id   AF-A0A0N1N4N5-F1
#
_cell.length_a   1.000
_cell.length_b   1.000
_cell.length_c   1.000
_cell.angle_alpha   90.00
_cell.angle_beta   90.00
_cell.angle_gamma   90.00
#
_symmetry.space_group_name_H-M   'P 1'
#
loop_
_entity.id
_entity.type
_entity.pdbx_description
1 polymer ?
#
loop_
_entity_poly.entity_id
_entity_poly.type
_entity_poly.pdbx_seq_one_letter_code
_entity_poly.pdbx_strand_id
1 'polypeptide(L)'
;MAADTDALERRIALLEARLGALTALISATPAGTLAITAPGGMSITAGGALAVSAGGHLSLVAGSRMSLASGREITLDSRDLALTAAVEFAVESGQQLELACRDASLAMKKDGTVSLKGNDITIQASGKLNAKASSDVVIRGSKIVQN
;
A
#
# COMPACT_ATOMS: atom_id res chain seq x y z
N MET A 1 55.70 -11.04 -25.78
CA MET A 1 54.79 -11.89 -26.58
C MET A 1 54.20 -13.02 -25.76
N ALA A 2 54.93 -14.07 -25.33
CA ALA A 2 54.35 -15.13 -24.47
C ALA A 2 53.85 -14.62 -23.09
N ALA A 3 54.66 -13.80 -22.41
CA ALA A 3 54.28 -13.21 -21.13
C ALA A 3 53.07 -12.25 -21.21
N ASP A 4 52.85 -11.61 -22.36
CA ASP A 4 51.70 -10.72 -22.58
C ASP A 4 50.42 -11.54 -22.81
N THR A 5 50.52 -12.68 -23.49
CA THR A 5 49.40 -13.60 -23.71
C THR A 5 48.92 -14.21 -22.40
N ASP A 6 49.83 -14.69 -21.54
CA ASP A 6 49.47 -15.25 -20.22
C ASP A 6 48.77 -14.21 -19.32
N ALA A 7 49.20 -12.96 -19.38
CA ALA A 7 48.58 -11.87 -18.63
C ALA A 7 47.16 -11.56 -19.14
N LEU A 8 46.96 -11.61 -20.46
CA LEU A 8 45.64 -11.44 -21.07
C LEU A 8 44.69 -12.58 -20.71
N GLU A 9 45.13 -13.84 -20.77
CA GLU A 9 44.32 -15.01 -20.41
C GLU A 9 43.85 -14.96 -18.96
N ARG A 10 44.74 -14.61 -18.02
CA ARG A 10 44.36 -14.40 -16.61
C ARG A 10 43.32 -13.29 -16.43
N ARG A 11 43.47 -12.20 -17.18
CA ARG A 11 42.52 -11.08 -17.14
C ARG A 11 41.16 -11.47 -17.70
N ILE A 12 41.12 -12.25 -18.78
CA ILE A 12 39.89 -12.77 -19.39
C ILE A 12 39.17 -13.68 -18.40
N ALA A 13 39.85 -14.68 -17.83
CA ALA A 13 39.25 -15.58 -16.84
C ALA A 13 38.66 -14.84 -15.63
N LEU A 14 39.36 -13.80 -15.14
CA LEU A 14 38.84 -12.96 -14.06
C LEU A 14 37.59 -12.17 -14.46
N LEU A 15 37.56 -11.63 -15.68
CA LEU A 15 36.40 -10.89 -16.20
C LEU A 15 35.21 -11.82 -16.43
N GLU A 16 35.42 -13.02 -16.95
CA GLU A 16 34.38 -14.04 -17.13
C GLU A 16 33.79 -14.47 -15.78
N ALA A 17 34.63 -14.68 -14.76
CA ALA A 17 34.16 -14.99 -13.41
C ALA A 17 33.32 -13.85 -12.82
N ARG A 18 33.75 -12.58 -12.99
CA ARG A 18 32.99 -11.40 -12.53
C ARG A 18 31.68 -11.23 -13.29
N LEU A 19 31.70 -11.47 -14.60
CA LEU A 19 30.50 -11.41 -15.43
C LEU A 19 29.51 -12.50 -15.00
N GLY A 20 29.99 -13.73 -14.75
CA GLY A 20 29.16 -14.82 -14.24
C GLY A 20 28.53 -14.50 -12.88
N ALA A 21 29.30 -13.89 -11.97
CA ALA A 21 28.76 -13.43 -10.70
C ALA A 21 27.71 -12.31 -10.87
N LEU A 22 27.92 -11.39 -11.82
CA LEU A 22 26.96 -10.33 -12.12
C LEU A 22 25.69 -10.87 -12.77
N THR A 23 25.80 -11.78 -13.74
CA THR A 23 24.63 -12.38 -14.41
C THR A 23 23.81 -13.27 -13.49
N ALA A 24 24.41 -13.81 -12.43
CA ALA A 24 23.68 -14.48 -11.35
C ALA A 24 22.80 -13.52 -10.52
N LEU A 25 23.13 -12.22 -10.47
CA LEU A 25 22.38 -11.20 -9.75
C LEU A 25 21.42 -10.43 -10.67
N ILE A 26 21.86 -10.09 -11.88
CA ILE A 26 21.12 -9.28 -12.86
C ILE A 26 21.17 -10.00 -14.20
N SER A 27 20.04 -10.51 -14.66
CA SER A 27 19.93 -11.18 -15.96
C SER A 27 18.91 -10.49 -16.85
N ALA A 28 19.29 -10.26 -18.10
CA ALA A 28 18.38 -9.84 -19.17
C ALA A 28 18.26 -11.00 -20.16
N THR A 29 17.04 -11.51 -20.39
CA THR A 29 16.81 -12.59 -21.34
C THR A 29 16.61 -12.04 -22.75
N PRO A 30 16.90 -12.82 -23.82
CA PRO A 30 16.58 -12.41 -25.19
C PRO A 30 15.09 -12.11 -25.42
N ALA A 31 14.21 -12.67 -24.57
CA ALA A 31 12.79 -12.41 -24.57
C ALA A 31 12.41 -11.06 -23.92
N GLY A 32 13.37 -10.28 -23.43
CA GLY A 32 13.19 -8.94 -22.88
C GLY A 32 12.94 -8.88 -21.37
N THR A 33 13.00 -10.01 -20.65
CA THR A 33 12.83 -10.02 -19.19
C THR A 33 14.12 -9.55 -18.51
N LEU A 34 14.02 -8.53 -17.66
CA LEU A 34 15.07 -8.18 -16.70
C LEU A 34 14.71 -8.76 -15.33
N ALA A 35 15.59 -9.57 -14.76
CA ALA A 35 15.46 -10.11 -13.42
C ALA A 35 16.61 -9.64 -12.53
N ILE A 36 16.28 -9.15 -11.34
CA ILE A 36 17.25 -8.76 -10.32
C ILE A 36 17.00 -9.63 -9.07
N THR A 37 17.99 -10.41 -8.68
CA THR A 37 17.98 -11.26 -7.49
C THR A 37 19.04 -10.77 -6.52
N ALA A 38 18.62 -10.32 -5.34
CA ALA A 38 19.50 -9.79 -4.30
C ALA A 38 19.30 -10.54 -2.98
N PRO A 39 19.97 -11.70 -2.77
CA PRO A 39 19.76 -12.55 -1.60
C PRO A 39 20.08 -11.86 -0.26
N GLY A 40 21.03 -10.92 -0.26
CA GLY A 40 21.42 -10.14 0.90
C GLY A 40 20.57 -8.87 1.13
N GLY A 41 19.59 -8.61 0.27
CA GLY A 41 18.78 -7.39 0.28
C GLY A 41 19.15 -6.40 -0.82
N MET A 42 18.25 -5.43 -1.05
CA MET A 42 18.40 -4.38 -2.06
C MET A 42 18.03 -3.04 -1.43
N SER A 43 18.83 -2.01 -1.72
CA SER A 43 18.49 -0.62 -1.41
C SER A 43 18.41 0.18 -2.70
N ILE A 44 17.38 1.02 -2.81
CA ILE A 44 17.20 1.96 -3.92
C ILE A 44 17.09 3.35 -3.29
N THR A 45 17.94 4.27 -3.72
CA THR A 45 17.94 5.65 -3.22
C THR A 45 18.04 6.58 -4.42
N ALA A 46 17.08 7.49 -4.55
CA ALA A 46 17.08 8.55 -5.55
C ALA A 46 17.26 9.88 -4.83
N GLY A 47 18.24 10.68 -5.23
CA GLY A 47 18.42 12.06 -4.71
C GLY A 47 17.36 13.04 -5.23
N GLY A 48 16.62 12.66 -6.27
CA GLY A 48 15.48 13.39 -6.83
C GLY A 48 14.24 12.51 -6.89
N ALA A 49 13.46 12.64 -7.95
CA ALA A 49 12.27 11.83 -8.15
C ALA A 49 12.62 10.38 -8.54
N LEU A 50 11.86 9.42 -8.01
CA LEU A 50 11.83 8.04 -8.47
C LEU A 50 10.42 7.75 -9.02
N ALA A 51 10.33 7.43 -10.30
CA ALA A 51 9.08 7.04 -10.95
C ALA A 51 9.14 5.56 -11.35
N VAL A 52 8.11 4.79 -10.99
CA VAL A 52 7.94 3.40 -11.40
C VAL A 52 6.61 3.30 -12.14
N SER A 53 6.64 2.79 -13.36
CA SER A 53 5.45 2.60 -14.18
C SER A 53 5.48 1.20 -14.80
N ALA A 54 4.31 0.57 -14.88
CA ALA A 54 4.12 -0.70 -15.55
C ALA A 54 2.99 -0.54 -16.56
N GLY A 55 3.23 -0.91 -17.82
CA GLY A 55 2.18 -0.86 -18.86
C GLY A 55 1.11 -1.94 -18.72
N GLY A 56 1.36 -2.95 -17.88
CA GLY A 56 0.42 -4.02 -17.57
C GLY A 56 0.18 -4.11 -16.07
N HIS A 57 0.83 -5.07 -15.41
CA HIS A 57 0.63 -5.36 -13.99
C HIS A 57 1.87 -5.00 -13.16
N LEU A 58 1.66 -4.44 -11.97
CA LEU A 58 2.68 -4.24 -10.94
C LEU A 58 2.30 -5.04 -9.69
N SER A 59 3.16 -5.97 -9.27
CA SER A 59 2.96 -6.78 -8.05
C SER A 59 4.03 -6.47 -7.03
N LEU A 60 3.64 -6.16 -5.79
CA LEU A 60 4.55 -6.03 -4.66
C LEU A 60 4.12 -7.02 -3.58
N VAL A 61 5.02 -7.92 -3.22
CA VAL A 61 4.77 -8.95 -2.21
C VAL A 61 5.92 -8.94 -1.21
N ALA A 62 5.58 -8.86 0.08
CA ALA A 62 6.52 -8.96 1.18
C ALA A 62 6.19 -10.20 2.02
N GLY A 63 7.19 -11.01 2.35
CA GLY A 63 6.98 -12.23 3.15
C GLY A 63 6.71 -11.96 4.64
N SER A 64 6.98 -10.75 5.13
CA SER A 64 6.81 -10.39 6.54
C SER A 64 6.10 -9.06 6.73
N ARG A 65 6.74 -7.94 6.34
CA ARG A 65 6.20 -6.59 6.53
C ARG A 65 6.40 -5.74 5.27
N MET A 66 5.37 -4.98 4.93
CA MET A 66 5.44 -3.85 4.01
C MET A 66 5.20 -2.56 4.79
N SER A 67 5.99 -1.52 4.53
CA SER A 67 5.84 -0.21 5.16
C SER A 67 5.91 0.86 4.08
N LEU A 68 4.94 1.77 4.07
CA LEU A 68 4.92 2.93 3.19
C LEU A 68 4.83 4.18 4.06
N ALA A 69 5.75 5.11 3.84
CA ALA A 69 5.84 6.34 4.62
C ALA A 69 6.12 7.51 3.68
N SER A 70 5.45 8.62 3.93
CA SER A 70 5.63 9.88 3.20
C SER A 70 5.60 11.02 4.21
N GLY A 71 6.43 12.04 3.99
CA GLY A 71 6.44 13.24 4.83
C GLY A 71 5.29 14.20 4.51
N ARG A 72 4.51 13.96 3.44
CA ARG A 72 3.43 14.87 3.01
C ARG A 72 2.15 14.13 2.68
N GLU A 73 2.18 13.26 1.66
CA GLU A 73 0.97 12.62 1.12
C GLU A 73 1.28 11.24 0.55
N ILE A 74 0.30 10.34 0.66
CA ILE A 74 0.20 9.09 -0.08
C ILE A 74 -1.19 9.09 -0.72
N THR A 75 -1.25 8.94 -2.05
CA THR A 75 -2.52 8.88 -2.81
C THR A 75 -2.63 7.51 -3.47
N LEU A 76 -3.80 6.89 -3.39
CA LEU A 76 -4.15 5.66 -4.08
C LEU A 76 -5.36 5.94 -4.97
N ASP A 77 -5.14 5.95 -6.29
CA ASP A 77 -6.18 6.16 -7.29
C ASP A 77 -6.36 4.88 -8.12
N SER A 78 -7.55 4.30 -8.06
CA SER A 78 -7.88 3.06 -8.73
C SER A 78 -9.37 2.96 -9.02
N ARG A 79 -9.74 2.11 -9.98
CA ARG A 79 -11.14 1.76 -10.22
C ARG A 79 -11.75 1.03 -9.02
N ASP A 80 -11.00 0.07 -8.48
CA ASP A 80 -11.40 -0.77 -7.35
C ASP A 80 -10.27 -0.80 -6.31
N LEU A 81 -10.63 -0.79 -5.02
CA LEU A 81 -9.69 -0.91 -3.90
C LEU A 81 -10.24 -1.92 -2.88
N ALA A 82 -9.42 -2.91 -2.55
CA ALA A 82 -9.72 -3.90 -1.52
C ALA A 82 -8.62 -3.91 -0.46
N LEU A 83 -9.02 -3.77 0.81
CA LEU A 83 -8.14 -3.89 1.96
C LEU A 83 -8.65 -5.03 2.83
N THR A 84 -7.78 -5.96 3.19
CA THR A 84 -8.13 -7.12 4.01
C THR A 84 -7.06 -7.36 5.04
N ALA A 85 -7.48 -7.48 6.30
CA ALA A 85 -6.61 -7.85 7.41
C ALA A 85 -7.25 -9.03 8.15
N ALA A 86 -6.44 -10.05 8.45
CA ALA A 86 -6.91 -11.25 9.12
C ALA A 86 -7.07 -11.07 10.64
N VAL A 87 -6.37 -10.11 11.23
CA VAL A 87 -6.32 -9.91 12.69
C VAL A 87 -6.86 -8.52 13.07
N GLU A 88 -6.23 -7.45 12.60
CA GLU A 88 -6.58 -6.08 12.98
C GLU A 88 -6.52 -5.14 11.77
N PHE A 89 -7.52 -4.25 11.67
CA PHE A 89 -7.55 -3.15 10.71
C PHE A 89 -7.73 -1.84 11.46
N ALA A 90 -6.65 -1.06 11.55
CA ALA A 90 -6.62 0.22 12.26
C ALA A 90 -6.37 1.38 11.30
N VAL A 91 -7.14 2.47 11.48
CA VAL A 91 -6.98 3.73 10.75
C VAL A 91 -6.99 4.85 11.77
N GLU A 92 -5.90 5.61 11.84
CA GLU A 92 -5.74 6.72 12.77
C GLU A 92 -5.53 8.02 11.99
N SER A 93 -6.16 9.10 12.46
CA SER A 93 -5.95 10.44 11.96
C SER A 93 -5.91 11.42 13.12
N GLY A 94 -4.94 12.33 13.11
CA GLY A 94 -4.83 13.35 14.15
C GLY A 94 -5.88 14.47 14.06
N GLN A 95 -6.61 14.57 12.96
CA GLN A 95 -7.48 15.73 12.69
C GLN A 95 -8.88 15.35 12.23
N GLN A 96 -8.98 14.55 11.17
CA GLN A 96 -10.24 14.12 10.58
C GLN A 96 -10.10 12.79 9.85
N LEU A 97 -11.13 11.96 9.91
CA LEU A 97 -11.30 10.78 9.08
C LEU A 97 -12.62 10.90 8.34
N GLU A 98 -12.63 10.66 7.03
CA GLU A 98 -13.84 10.68 6.21
C GLU A 98 -13.83 9.51 5.22
N LEU A 99 -14.94 8.78 5.18
CA LEU A 99 -15.28 7.79 4.16
C LEU A 99 -16.50 8.32 3.41
N ALA A 100 -16.29 8.76 2.18
CA ALA A 100 -17.33 9.43 1.39
C ALA A 100 -17.66 8.63 0.12
N CYS A 101 -18.95 8.60 -0.22
CA CYS A 101 -19.48 8.09 -1.47
C CYS A 101 -20.55 9.06 -1.98
N ARG A 102 -20.13 10.05 -2.77
CA ARG A 102 -20.99 11.12 -3.29
C ARG A 102 -21.79 11.81 -2.17
N ASP A 103 -23.08 11.51 -2.06
CA ASP A 103 -24.01 12.11 -1.09
C ASP A 103 -24.03 11.41 0.27
N ALA A 104 -23.42 10.21 0.38
CA ALA A 104 -23.27 9.46 1.62
C ALA A 104 -21.87 9.66 2.22
N SER A 105 -21.78 9.73 3.54
CA SER A 105 -20.49 9.80 4.22
C SER A 105 -20.52 9.27 5.66
N LEU A 106 -19.37 8.80 6.12
CA LEU A 106 -19.05 8.55 7.52
C LEU A 106 -17.82 9.40 7.86
N ALA A 107 -17.93 10.28 8.85
CA ALA A 107 -16.83 11.17 9.21
C ALA A 107 -16.64 11.28 10.73
N MET A 108 -15.39 11.51 11.14
CA MET A 108 -14.96 11.74 12.52
C MET A 108 -14.01 12.94 12.56
N LYS A 109 -14.11 13.76 13.60
CA LYS A 109 -13.25 14.94 13.82
C LYS A 109 -12.53 14.86 15.14
N LYS A 110 -11.43 15.63 15.26
CA LYS A 110 -10.65 15.75 16.50
C LYS A 110 -11.43 16.23 17.73
N ASP A 111 -12.57 16.89 17.54
CA ASP A 111 -13.44 17.35 18.64
C ASP A 111 -14.39 16.25 19.16
N GLY A 112 -14.31 15.04 18.60
CA GLY A 112 -15.14 13.90 18.95
C GLY A 112 -16.47 13.83 18.20
N THR A 113 -16.76 14.79 17.32
CA THR A 113 -17.95 14.73 16.46
C THR A 113 -17.83 13.55 15.50
N VAL A 114 -18.86 12.69 15.50
CA VAL A 114 -19.03 11.59 14.55
C VAL A 114 -20.34 11.79 13.79
N SER A 115 -20.30 11.67 12.46
CA SER A 115 -21.49 11.82 11.60
C SER A 115 -21.62 10.68 10.61
N LEU A 116 -22.83 10.13 10.49
CA LEU A 116 -23.22 9.17 9.46
C LEU A 116 -24.37 9.78 8.64
N LYS A 117 -24.16 9.92 7.33
CA LYS A 117 -25.12 10.53 6.40
C LYS A 117 -25.36 9.61 5.21
N GLY A 118 -26.61 9.52 4.77
CA GLY A 118 -27.05 8.79 3.58
C GLY A 118 -28.52 9.10 3.28
N ASN A 119 -29.00 8.66 2.11
CA ASN A 119 -30.43 8.73 1.76
C ASN A 119 -31.24 7.76 2.64
N ASP A 120 -30.85 6.48 2.59
CA ASP A 120 -31.38 5.43 3.46
C ASP A 120 -30.25 4.93 4.37
N ILE A 121 -30.54 4.77 5.66
CA ILE A 121 -29.60 4.23 6.65
C ILE A 121 -30.31 3.11 7.42
N THR A 122 -29.80 1.88 7.27
CA THR A 122 -30.29 0.70 7.98
C THR A 122 -29.30 0.33 9.09
N ILE A 123 -29.76 0.35 10.34
CA ILE A 123 -28.97 -0.05 11.51
C ILE A 123 -29.63 -1.28 12.14
N GLN A 124 -28.95 -2.41 12.14
CA GLN A 124 -29.44 -3.68 12.68
C GLN A 124 -28.49 -4.17 13.77
N ALA A 125 -29.05 -4.58 14.91
CA ALA A 125 -28.31 -5.20 15.99
C ALA A 125 -29.04 -6.49 16.42
N SER A 126 -28.32 -7.62 16.46
CA SER A 126 -28.88 -8.91 16.91
C SER A 126 -29.04 -8.98 18.43
N GLY A 127 -28.22 -8.21 19.17
CA GLY A 127 -28.32 -8.04 20.61
C GLY A 127 -29.07 -6.76 20.97
N LYS A 128 -28.38 -5.83 21.64
CA LYS A 128 -28.95 -4.56 22.10
C LYS A 128 -28.30 -3.37 21.40
N LEU A 129 -29.10 -2.38 21.01
CA LEU A 129 -28.63 -1.04 20.65
C LEU A 129 -28.81 -0.11 21.86
N ASN A 130 -27.74 0.59 22.28
CA ASN A 130 -27.80 1.60 23.35
C ASN A 130 -27.48 2.99 22.76
N ALA A 131 -28.39 3.95 22.93
CA ALA A 131 -28.16 5.37 22.64
C ALA A 131 -28.42 6.19 23.91
N LYS A 132 -27.41 6.92 24.40
CA LYS A 132 -27.48 7.71 25.64
C LYS A 132 -26.83 9.08 25.39
N ALA A 133 -27.45 10.13 25.91
CA ALA A 133 -26.90 11.47 25.96
C ALA A 133 -27.08 12.04 27.38
N SER A 134 -26.17 12.91 27.81
CA SER A 134 -26.33 13.70 29.04
C SER A 134 -27.34 14.85 28.88
N SER A 135 -27.66 15.20 27.63
CA SER A 135 -28.69 16.15 27.24
C SER A 135 -29.64 15.45 26.26
N ASP A 136 -29.92 16.02 25.09
CA ASP A 136 -31.01 15.56 24.24
C ASP A 136 -30.62 14.41 23.31
N VAL A 137 -31.56 13.49 23.15
CA VAL A 137 -31.60 12.56 22.01
C VAL A 137 -32.75 12.99 21.12
N VAL A 138 -32.44 13.53 19.94
CA VAL A 138 -33.44 13.99 18.98
C VAL A 138 -33.66 12.94 17.91
N ILE A 139 -34.88 12.39 17.85
CA ILE A 139 -35.30 11.44 16.81
C ILE A 139 -36.47 12.07 16.05
N ARG A 140 -36.34 12.18 14.73
CA ARG A 140 -37.37 12.75 13.85
C ARG A 140 -37.65 11.79 12.71
N GLY A 141 -38.92 11.55 12.46
CA GLY A 141 -39.43 10.81 11.31
C GLY A 141 -40.93 11.07 11.21
N SER A 142 -41.49 10.92 10.01
CA SER A 142 -42.96 10.99 9.83
C SER A 142 -43.68 9.86 10.57
N LYS A 143 -42.97 8.76 10.87
CA LYS A 143 -43.43 7.62 11.68
C LYS A 143 -42.26 7.03 12.48
N ILE A 144 -42.48 6.76 13.76
CA ILE A 144 -41.57 6.02 14.63
C ILE A 144 -42.36 4.83 15.18
N VAL A 145 -41.82 3.62 15.06
CA VAL A 145 -42.46 2.37 15.52
C VAL A 145 -41.61 1.77 16.63
N GLN A 146 -42.27 1.37 17.71
CA GLN A 146 -41.68 0.69 18.86
C GLN A 146 -42.56 -0.51 19.22
N ASN A 147 -41.96 -1.66 19.52
CA ASN A 147 -42.62 -2.86 20.04
C ASN A 147 -41.79 -3.41 21.19
#